data_AF-A0A2D7XF46-F1
#
_entry.id   AF-A0A2D7XF46-F1
#
_cell.length_a   1.000
_cell.length_b   1.000
_cell.length_c   1.000
_cell.angle_alpha   90.00
_cell.angle_beta   90.00
_cell.angle_gamma   90.00
#
_symmetry.space_group_name_H-M   'P 1'
#
loop_
_entity.id
_entity.type
_entity.pdbx_description
1 polymer ?
#
loop_
_entity_poly.entity_id
_entity_poly.type
_entity_poly.pdbx_seq_one_letter_code
_entity_poly.pdbx_strand_id
1 'polypeptide(L)'
;MAFLDNSGDIILDAVLTDTGRLRMARGDGSFKITKFAFGDDEIDYSSYNGDHLSGSAYYDLEILQTPIFEAFTNNTSMMKSKLITLTNNNLLFLPIIKQNTLTTATKQPASGDAIAQGIYTLFVNNDTKIAAEAFLGIENISNRPGFINGFNSDANTTFIRVDQGLDTIDISPSFTIDPELKETQYLVELDSRLLSIYDKSSLAVASESFLDDDQIASYYFTQGAGTYINELDTGTNDDGNLHEGDQNISGPRGTRFEFGLRAALDAASSDFLFNTIGTTLPTTNSQVIAFIDTNIRITGVTTGYQIDIPIRVIREQNT
;
A
#
# COMPACT_ATOMS: atom_id res chain seq x y z
N MET A 1 6.23 24.99 -8.54
CA MET A 1 6.62 26.30 -7.95
C MET A 1 7.49 27.10 -8.91
N ALA A 2 7.14 28.35 -9.24
CA ALA A 2 8.02 29.30 -9.93
C ALA A 2 8.38 30.43 -8.96
N PHE A 3 9.68 30.62 -8.72
CA PHE A 3 10.21 31.66 -7.84
C PHE A 3 10.85 32.76 -8.69
N LEU A 4 10.53 34.01 -8.38
CA LEU A 4 11.20 35.18 -8.92
C LEU A 4 11.98 35.81 -7.76
N ASP A 5 13.29 35.62 -7.76
CA ASP A 5 14.19 36.10 -6.72
C ASP A 5 14.19 37.62 -6.69
N ASN A 6 13.67 38.20 -5.61
CA ASN A 6 13.68 39.64 -5.38
C ASN A 6 13.82 40.02 -3.89
N SER A 7 14.78 39.39 -3.21
CA SER A 7 15.39 39.78 -1.92
C SER A 7 15.02 38.97 -0.66
N GLY A 8 16.09 38.58 0.05
CA GLY A 8 16.18 38.50 1.51
C GLY A 8 15.64 37.24 2.17
N ASP A 9 16.54 36.40 2.68
CA ASP A 9 16.36 35.27 3.62
C ASP A 9 15.01 34.55 3.64
N ILE A 10 15.00 33.30 3.17
CA ILE A 10 13.86 32.38 3.32
C ILE A 10 13.81 31.90 4.78
N ILE A 11 12.76 32.28 5.51
CA ILE A 11 12.49 31.77 6.85
C ILE A 11 11.61 30.53 6.71
N LEU A 12 12.15 29.36 7.05
CA LEU A 12 11.35 28.14 7.22
C LEU A 12 10.91 28.01 8.67
N ASP A 13 9.61 27.86 8.89
CA ASP A 13 9.07 27.33 10.13
C ASP A 13 8.93 25.80 9.98
N ALA A 14 9.56 25.06 10.88
CA ALA A 14 9.59 23.60 10.82
C ALA A 14 9.51 23.02 12.23
N VAL A 15 8.63 22.03 12.41
CA VAL A 15 8.49 21.32 13.68
C VAL A 15 9.15 19.95 13.59
N LEU A 16 10.02 19.63 14.55
CA LEU A 16 10.70 18.33 14.60
C LEU A 16 9.76 17.20 15.03
N THR A 17 9.98 16.01 14.46
CA THR A 17 9.38 14.75 14.94
C THR A 17 9.86 14.41 16.36
N ASP A 18 9.22 13.45 17.04
CA ASP A 18 9.62 13.04 18.39
C ASP A 18 11.06 12.56 18.48
N THR A 19 11.52 11.75 17.51
CA THR A 19 12.93 11.36 17.43
C THR A 19 13.84 12.56 17.17
N GLY A 20 13.39 13.53 16.36
CA GLY A 20 14.10 14.78 16.12
C GLY A 20 14.26 15.61 17.40
N ARG A 21 13.17 15.79 18.16
CA ARG A 21 13.15 16.45 19.47
C ARG A 21 14.04 15.73 20.47
N LEU A 22 14.01 14.39 20.52
CA LEU A 22 14.88 13.58 21.36
C LEU A 22 16.37 13.83 21.04
N ARG A 23 16.74 13.85 19.76
CA ARG A 23 18.13 14.09 19.34
C ARG A 23 18.58 15.52 19.63
N MET A 24 17.70 16.51 19.43
CA MET A 24 17.98 17.89 19.79
C MET A 24 18.14 18.07 21.31
N ALA A 25 17.29 17.43 22.10
CA ALA A 25 17.29 17.51 23.56
C ALA A 25 18.54 16.89 24.22
N ARG A 26 19.28 16.02 23.51
CA ARG A 26 20.55 15.45 24.01
C ARG A 26 21.65 16.49 24.21
N GLY A 27 21.60 17.62 23.51
CA GLY A 27 22.51 18.76 23.73
C GLY A 27 24.00 18.46 23.50
N ASP A 28 24.34 17.35 22.85
CA ASP A 28 25.71 16.87 22.62
C ASP A 28 26.33 17.39 21.31
N GLY A 29 25.62 18.28 20.59
CA GLY A 29 26.03 18.82 19.30
C GLY A 29 25.97 17.80 18.14
N SER A 30 25.43 16.60 18.36
CA SER A 30 25.28 15.57 17.33
C SER A 30 24.09 15.84 16.39
N PHE A 31 23.14 16.67 16.82
CA PHE A 31 21.96 17.00 16.03
C PHE A 31 22.31 17.86 14.81
N LYS A 32 22.18 17.27 13.62
CA LYS A 32 22.32 17.96 12.34
C LYS A 32 21.22 17.48 11.40
N ILE A 33 20.52 18.42 10.76
CA ILE A 33 19.61 18.11 9.66
C ILE A 33 20.47 17.84 8.43
N THR A 34 20.61 16.58 8.05
CA THR A 34 21.45 16.15 6.91
C THR A 34 20.65 15.91 5.63
N LYS A 35 19.35 15.65 5.78
CA LYS A 35 18.42 15.39 4.69
C LYS A 35 17.09 16.03 5.02
N PHE A 36 16.45 16.60 4.00
CA PHE A 36 15.10 17.10 4.02
C PHE A 36 14.42 16.67 2.72
N ALA A 37 13.11 16.59 2.73
CA ALA A 37 12.28 16.40 1.55
C ALA A 37 11.15 17.42 1.62
N PHE A 38 10.71 17.89 0.47
CA PHE A 38 9.55 18.76 0.35
C PHE A 38 8.35 17.94 -0.14
N GLY A 39 7.14 18.37 0.16
CA GLY A 39 5.90 17.86 -0.42
C GLY A 39 5.14 19.00 -1.10
N ASP A 40 4.13 18.66 -1.90
CA ASP A 40 3.19 19.60 -2.54
C ASP A 40 1.79 18.95 -2.58
N ASP A 41 1.38 18.40 -1.43
CA ASP A 41 0.11 17.68 -1.28
C ASP A 41 -1.02 18.60 -0.76
N GLU A 42 -0.69 19.83 -0.35
CA GLU A 42 -1.69 20.80 0.13
C GLU A 42 -2.56 21.36 -1.01
N ILE A 43 -2.05 21.36 -2.24
CA ILE A 43 -2.75 21.89 -3.41
C ILE A 43 -3.33 20.73 -4.23
N ASP A 44 -4.66 20.65 -4.31
CA ASP A 44 -5.33 19.73 -5.22
C ASP A 44 -5.39 20.32 -6.65
N TYR A 45 -4.41 19.96 -7.46
CA TYR A 45 -4.33 20.38 -8.86
C TYR A 45 -5.47 19.83 -9.74
N SER A 46 -6.26 18.85 -9.29
CA SER A 46 -7.42 18.34 -10.04
C SER A 46 -8.59 19.32 -10.07
N SER A 47 -8.60 20.31 -9.17
CA SER A 47 -9.55 21.42 -9.18
C SER A 47 -9.29 22.45 -10.28
N TYR A 48 -8.19 22.31 -11.05
CA TYR A 48 -7.94 23.13 -12.23
C TYR A 48 -8.97 22.84 -13.33
N ASN A 49 -9.80 23.84 -13.65
CA ASN A 49 -10.83 23.70 -14.67
C ASN A 49 -10.47 24.52 -15.92
N GLY A 50 -9.84 23.86 -16.90
CA GLY A 50 -9.49 24.47 -18.19
C GLY A 50 -10.68 24.87 -19.08
N ASP A 51 -11.90 24.44 -18.74
CA ASP A 51 -13.12 24.69 -19.51
C ASP A 51 -14.07 25.68 -18.81
N HIS A 52 -13.58 26.44 -17.81
CA HIS A 52 -14.43 27.37 -17.06
C HIS A 52 -15.07 28.44 -17.98
N LEU A 53 -16.41 28.53 -17.95
CA LEU A 53 -17.22 29.40 -18.82
C LEU A 53 -16.85 30.89 -18.76
N SER A 54 -16.36 31.36 -17.62
CA SER A 54 -15.96 32.75 -17.39
C SER A 54 -14.56 33.10 -17.94
N GLY A 55 -13.88 32.18 -18.61
CA GLY A 55 -12.58 32.38 -19.26
C GLY A 55 -11.37 32.04 -18.37
N SER A 56 -10.18 32.18 -18.96
CA SER A 56 -8.93 31.65 -18.40
C SER A 56 -8.48 32.25 -17.07
N ALA A 57 -9.04 33.39 -16.67
CA ALA A 57 -8.79 34.00 -15.37
C ALA A 57 -9.45 33.26 -14.19
N TYR A 58 -10.30 32.27 -14.48
CA TYR A 58 -11.05 31.50 -13.49
C TYR A 58 -10.67 30.02 -13.46
N TYR A 59 -9.70 29.59 -14.28
CA TYR A 59 -9.30 28.17 -14.36
C TYR A 59 -8.64 27.68 -13.07
N ASP A 60 -7.99 28.58 -12.33
CA ASP A 60 -7.26 28.33 -11.10
C ASP A 60 -7.89 28.99 -9.86
N LEU A 61 -9.11 29.55 -9.98
CA LEU A 61 -9.73 30.30 -8.89
C LEU A 61 -9.93 29.44 -7.63
N GLU A 62 -10.37 28.19 -7.79
CA GLU A 62 -10.58 27.27 -6.67
C GLU A 62 -9.26 26.94 -5.97
N ILE A 63 -8.19 26.69 -6.74
CA ILE A 63 -6.83 26.45 -6.23
C ILE A 63 -6.35 27.66 -5.42
N LEU A 64 -6.50 28.88 -5.95
CA LEU A 64 -6.06 30.11 -5.29
C LEU A 64 -6.84 30.43 -4.01
N GLN A 65 -8.05 29.90 -3.87
CA GLN A 65 -8.89 30.05 -2.68
C GLN A 65 -8.68 28.96 -1.64
N THR A 66 -7.90 27.91 -1.95
CA THR A 66 -7.60 26.85 -0.97
C THR A 66 -6.77 27.42 0.19
N PRO A 67 -7.21 27.25 1.45
CA PRO A 67 -6.43 27.67 2.59
C PRO A 67 -5.21 26.76 2.76
N ILE A 68 -4.02 27.36 2.93
CA ILE A 68 -2.80 26.62 3.27
C ILE A 68 -2.78 26.40 4.79
N PHE A 69 -2.66 25.14 5.21
CA PHE A 69 -2.58 24.76 6.62
C PHE A 69 -1.18 24.97 7.19
N GLU A 70 -1.09 25.10 8.51
CA GLU A 70 0.18 25.12 9.24
C GLU A 70 0.89 23.75 9.19
N ALA A 71 2.22 23.75 9.32
CA ALA A 71 2.99 22.52 9.30
C ALA A 71 2.71 21.66 10.55
N PHE A 72 2.16 20.47 10.38
CA PHE A 72 1.95 19.50 11.46
C PHE A 72 3.19 18.64 11.70
N THR A 73 3.36 18.17 12.94
CA THR A 73 4.50 17.30 13.34
C THR A 73 4.40 15.87 12.81
N ASN A 74 3.23 15.46 12.33
CA ASN A 74 3.00 14.10 11.85
C ASN A 74 3.18 14.02 10.34
N ASN A 75 4.35 13.53 9.93
CA ASN A 75 4.74 13.41 8.53
C ASN A 75 3.80 12.46 7.74
N THR A 76 3.26 11.42 8.39
CA THR A 76 2.34 10.45 7.78
C THR A 76 1.02 11.09 7.34
N SER A 77 0.64 12.21 7.96
CA SER A 77 -0.61 12.92 7.68
C SER A 77 -0.49 14.01 6.62
N MET A 78 0.69 14.63 6.45
CA MET A 78 0.87 15.77 5.54
C MET A 78 1.65 15.49 4.26
N MET A 79 2.72 14.67 4.31
CA MET A 79 3.52 14.37 3.11
C MET A 79 3.23 12.95 2.62
N LYS A 80 2.20 12.82 1.79
CA LYS A 80 1.86 11.58 1.10
C LYS A 80 2.76 11.34 -0.10
N SER A 81 3.15 12.40 -0.79
CA SER A 81 4.11 12.39 -1.88
C SER A 81 5.31 13.26 -1.51
N LYS A 82 6.51 12.78 -1.83
CA LYS A 82 7.75 13.54 -1.65
C LYS A 82 8.21 14.03 -3.00
N LEU A 83 8.67 15.28 -3.06
CA LEU A 83 9.34 15.83 -4.22
C LEU A 83 10.60 15.01 -4.49
N ILE A 84 10.63 14.38 -5.65
CA ILE A 84 11.76 13.62 -6.17
C ILE A 84 12.52 14.46 -7.20
N THR A 85 13.84 14.32 -7.20
CA THR A 85 14.69 14.94 -8.23
C THR A 85 14.94 13.90 -9.31
N LEU A 86 14.42 14.17 -10.52
CA LEU A 86 14.67 13.37 -11.71
C LEU A 86 15.69 14.09 -12.59
N THR A 87 16.62 13.37 -13.20
CA THR A 87 17.63 14.00 -14.08
C THR A 87 17.07 14.27 -15.48
N ASN A 88 16.04 13.50 -15.86
CA ASN A 88 15.37 13.61 -17.13
C ASN A 88 14.23 14.64 -17.11
N ASN A 89 14.45 15.79 -17.74
CA ASN A 89 13.46 16.86 -17.84
C ASN A 89 12.36 16.62 -18.90
N ASN A 90 12.45 15.55 -19.68
CA ASN A 90 11.49 15.23 -20.75
C ASN A 90 10.42 14.22 -20.31
N LEU A 91 10.23 14.04 -19.00
CA LEU A 91 9.22 13.14 -18.46
C LEU A 91 7.86 13.82 -18.38
N LEU A 92 6.88 13.23 -19.06
CA LEU A 92 5.48 13.68 -19.01
C LEU A 92 4.65 12.90 -17.99
N PHE A 93 5.00 11.64 -17.74
CA PHE A 93 4.26 10.75 -16.86
C PHE A 93 5.15 10.21 -15.75
N LEU A 94 4.60 10.12 -14.53
CA LEU A 94 5.22 9.43 -13.40
C LEU A 94 4.61 8.04 -13.24
N PRO A 95 5.42 7.05 -12.81
CA PRO A 95 4.93 5.71 -12.54
C PRO A 95 4.03 5.70 -11.30
N ILE A 96 3.01 4.85 -11.36
CA ILE A 96 2.13 4.55 -10.23
C ILE A 96 2.31 3.11 -9.82
N ILE A 97 1.97 2.80 -8.57
CA ILE A 97 1.83 1.44 -8.08
C ILE A 97 0.33 1.14 -7.98
N LYS A 98 -0.12 0.11 -8.69
CA LYS A 98 -1.52 -0.28 -8.75
C LYS A 98 -1.68 -1.73 -8.32
N GLN A 99 -2.66 -1.98 -7.47
CA GLN A 99 -3.00 -3.34 -7.08
C GLN A 99 -3.59 -4.10 -8.27
N ASN A 100 -3.14 -5.34 -8.50
CA ASN A 100 -3.64 -6.16 -9.60
C ASN A 100 -4.66 -7.19 -9.10
N THR A 101 -5.90 -7.05 -9.53
CA THR A 101 -7.04 -7.90 -9.12
C THR A 101 -7.61 -8.77 -10.24
N LEU A 102 -6.88 -8.91 -11.36
CA LEU A 102 -7.40 -9.56 -12.57
C LEU A 102 -7.44 -11.10 -12.46
N THR A 103 -6.45 -11.69 -11.80
CA THR A 103 -6.37 -13.16 -11.64
C THR A 103 -7.14 -13.62 -10.41
N THR A 104 -7.73 -14.82 -10.44
CA THR A 104 -8.49 -15.37 -9.29
C THR A 104 -7.68 -15.38 -7.98
N ALA A 105 -6.36 -15.59 -8.08
CA ALA A 105 -5.44 -15.60 -6.95
C ALA A 105 -5.17 -14.21 -6.34
N THR A 106 -5.35 -13.13 -7.11
CA THR A 106 -5.08 -11.76 -6.66
C THR A 106 -6.34 -10.91 -6.57
N LYS A 107 -7.48 -11.46 -7.00
CA LYS A 107 -8.76 -10.76 -7.06
C LYS A 107 -9.29 -10.42 -5.67
N GLN A 108 -9.80 -9.20 -5.53
CA GLN A 108 -10.52 -8.77 -4.33
C GLN A 108 -11.86 -9.49 -4.20
N PRO A 109 -12.36 -9.66 -2.96
CA PRO A 109 -13.67 -10.25 -2.77
C PRO A 109 -14.77 -9.32 -3.29
N ALA A 110 -15.95 -9.85 -3.55
CA ALA A 110 -17.08 -9.03 -4.00
C ALA A 110 -17.53 -8.06 -2.88
N SER A 111 -17.89 -6.83 -3.25
CA SER A 111 -18.38 -5.80 -2.31
C SER A 111 -19.70 -6.17 -1.61
N GLY A 112 -20.49 -7.08 -2.21
CA GLY A 112 -21.72 -7.63 -1.61
C GLY A 112 -21.52 -8.87 -0.74
N ASP A 113 -20.28 -9.28 -0.47
CA ASP A 113 -20.00 -10.43 0.40
C ASP A 113 -20.28 -10.09 1.87
N ALA A 114 -21.00 -10.97 2.58
CA ALA A 114 -21.42 -10.73 3.96
C ALA A 114 -20.25 -10.62 4.95
N ILE A 115 -19.12 -11.28 4.69
CA ILE A 115 -17.92 -11.26 5.55
C ILE A 115 -16.91 -10.25 5.00
N ALA A 116 -16.58 -10.37 3.70
CA ALA A 116 -15.42 -9.69 3.15
C ALA A 116 -15.69 -8.26 2.65
N GLN A 117 -16.92 -7.95 2.18
CA GLN A 117 -17.35 -6.59 1.80
C GLN A 117 -16.35 -5.80 0.91
N GLY A 118 -15.63 -6.49 0.02
CA GLY A 118 -14.61 -5.85 -0.85
C GLY A 118 -13.19 -5.74 -0.26
N ILE A 119 -12.97 -6.23 0.96
CA ILE A 119 -11.69 -6.18 1.68
C ILE A 119 -11.08 -7.58 1.75
N TYR A 120 -9.76 -7.69 1.55
CA TYR A 120 -9.07 -8.98 1.71
C TYR A 120 -9.27 -9.54 3.11
N THR A 121 -9.77 -10.76 3.20
CA THR A 121 -10.14 -11.37 4.48
C THR A 121 -9.20 -12.50 4.82
N LEU A 122 -8.61 -12.47 6.01
CA LEU A 122 -7.63 -13.44 6.48
C LEU A 122 -8.16 -14.25 7.67
N PHE A 123 -8.07 -15.57 7.57
CA PHE A 123 -8.42 -16.50 8.66
C PHE A 123 -7.24 -16.72 9.60
N VAL A 124 -7.45 -16.54 10.90
CA VAL A 124 -6.37 -16.71 11.89
C VAL A 124 -6.08 -18.17 12.23
N ASN A 125 -7.07 -19.06 12.17
CA ASN A 125 -6.90 -20.49 12.44
C ASN A 125 -7.89 -21.34 11.63
N ASN A 126 -7.77 -22.67 11.73
CA ASN A 126 -8.64 -23.59 10.99
C ASN A 126 -10.11 -23.56 11.47
N ASP A 127 -10.36 -23.38 12.76
CA ASP A 127 -11.72 -23.31 13.32
C ASP A 127 -12.45 -22.09 12.75
N THR A 128 -11.74 -20.96 12.63
CA THR A 128 -12.27 -19.71 12.08
C THR A 128 -12.62 -19.83 10.59
N LYS A 129 -11.86 -20.66 9.85
CA LYS A 129 -12.17 -21.00 8.46
C LYS A 129 -13.46 -21.82 8.39
N ILE A 130 -13.58 -22.85 9.23
CA ILE A 130 -14.79 -23.70 9.28
C ILE A 130 -16.01 -22.86 9.68
N ALA A 131 -15.84 -21.94 10.63
CA ALA A 131 -16.90 -21.04 11.05
C ALA A 131 -17.34 -20.08 9.93
N ALA A 132 -16.39 -19.51 9.21
CA ALA A 132 -16.70 -18.67 8.04
C ALA A 132 -17.39 -19.45 6.91
N GLU A 133 -17.01 -20.71 6.69
CA GLU A 133 -17.67 -21.63 5.74
C GLU A 133 -19.12 -21.92 6.17
N ALA A 134 -19.34 -22.21 7.45
CA ALA A 134 -20.68 -22.43 8.01
C ALA A 134 -21.56 -21.18 7.97
N PHE A 135 -20.98 -20.00 8.22
CA PHE A 135 -21.68 -18.71 8.14
C PHE A 135 -22.18 -18.41 6.73
N LEU A 136 -21.34 -18.65 5.72
CA LEU A 136 -21.66 -18.41 4.32
C LEU A 136 -22.43 -19.56 3.66
N GLY A 137 -22.54 -20.71 4.33
CA GLY A 137 -23.21 -21.91 3.78
C GLY A 137 -22.49 -22.48 2.55
N ILE A 138 -21.16 -22.43 2.53
CA ILE A 138 -20.32 -22.86 1.40
C ILE A 138 -19.30 -23.91 1.84
N GLU A 139 -18.86 -24.73 0.90
CA GLU A 139 -17.73 -25.64 1.09
C GLU A 139 -16.49 -25.09 0.35
N ASN A 140 -15.36 -24.94 1.05
CA ASN A 140 -14.07 -24.44 0.53
C ASN A 140 -14.02 -22.92 0.23
N ILE A 141 -14.09 -22.12 1.30
CA ILE A 141 -13.95 -20.66 1.23
C ILE A 141 -12.61 -20.20 0.65
N SER A 142 -11.56 -21.02 0.79
CA SER A 142 -10.20 -20.70 0.31
C SER A 142 -10.08 -20.55 -1.21
N ASN A 143 -11.03 -21.08 -2.00
CA ASN A 143 -11.06 -20.91 -3.45
C ASN A 143 -11.79 -19.63 -3.89
N ARG A 144 -12.45 -18.93 -2.98
CA ARG A 144 -13.10 -17.66 -3.29
C ARG A 144 -12.05 -16.54 -3.36
N PRO A 145 -12.18 -15.63 -4.33
CA PRO A 145 -11.25 -14.51 -4.45
C PRO A 145 -11.28 -13.66 -3.18
N GLY A 146 -10.12 -13.21 -2.73
CA GLY A 146 -9.99 -12.29 -1.62
C GLY A 146 -9.94 -12.92 -0.23
N PHE A 147 -10.12 -14.24 -0.10
CA PHE A 147 -9.96 -14.96 1.15
C PHE A 147 -8.57 -15.60 1.24
N ILE A 148 -7.87 -15.34 2.34
CA ILE A 148 -6.48 -15.74 2.60
C ILE A 148 -6.46 -16.65 3.83
N ASN A 149 -5.83 -17.83 3.72
CA ASN A 149 -5.62 -18.72 4.86
C ASN A 149 -4.38 -18.28 5.64
N GLY A 150 -4.56 -17.50 6.70
CA GLY A 150 -3.46 -16.98 7.49
C GLY A 150 -2.70 -18.01 8.33
N PHE A 151 -3.19 -19.24 8.48
CA PHE A 151 -2.59 -20.27 9.35
C PHE A 151 -1.79 -21.35 8.61
N ASN A 152 -2.10 -21.63 7.34
CA ASN A 152 -1.42 -22.64 6.54
C ASN A 152 -1.02 -22.06 5.18
N SER A 153 0.29 -21.89 4.99
CA SER A 153 0.89 -21.32 3.78
C SER A 153 0.81 -22.24 2.57
N ASP A 154 0.75 -23.56 2.76
CA ASP A 154 0.70 -24.54 1.66
C ASP A 154 -0.64 -24.53 0.91
N ALA A 155 -1.70 -24.06 1.55
CA ALA A 155 -3.05 -23.99 0.99
C ALA A 155 -3.44 -22.59 0.50
N ASN A 156 -2.50 -21.63 0.52
CA ASN A 156 -2.77 -20.27 0.09
C ASN A 156 -2.63 -20.12 -1.42
N THR A 157 -3.77 -20.19 -2.10
CA THR A 157 -3.86 -19.80 -3.51
C THR A 157 -3.94 -18.28 -3.68
N THR A 158 -4.37 -17.56 -2.64
CA THR A 158 -4.59 -16.11 -2.69
C THR A 158 -3.39 -15.34 -2.14
N PHE A 159 -2.92 -14.36 -2.90
CA PHE A 159 -1.81 -13.48 -2.52
C PHE A 159 -2.05 -12.05 -3.03
N ILE A 160 -1.34 -11.09 -2.46
CA ILE A 160 -1.45 -9.70 -2.87
C ILE A 160 -0.36 -9.42 -3.91
N ARG A 161 -0.77 -8.79 -5.01
CA ARG A 161 0.10 -8.35 -6.09
C ARG A 161 -0.12 -6.88 -6.35
N VAL A 162 0.98 -6.13 -6.37
CA VAL A 162 1.00 -4.75 -6.86
C VAL A 162 1.96 -4.65 -8.02
N ASP A 163 1.53 -3.95 -9.05
CA ASP A 163 2.28 -3.73 -10.28
C ASP A 163 2.66 -2.26 -10.39
N GLN A 164 3.89 -2.01 -10.81
CA GLN A 164 4.41 -0.67 -11.05
C GLN A 164 4.48 -0.38 -12.54
N GLY A 165 4.06 0.82 -12.94
CA GLY A 165 4.26 1.31 -14.31
C GLY A 165 3.51 2.59 -14.60
N LEU A 166 3.49 2.97 -15.89
CA LEU A 166 2.79 4.16 -16.36
C LEU A 166 1.37 3.76 -16.78
N ASP A 167 0.34 4.23 -16.08
CA ASP A 167 -1.05 3.95 -16.44
C ASP A 167 -1.56 5.00 -17.45
N THR A 168 -1.07 4.91 -18.68
CA THR A 168 -1.51 5.74 -19.80
C THR A 168 -1.80 4.89 -21.03
N ILE A 169 -2.75 5.34 -21.86
CA ILE A 169 -3.05 4.74 -23.17
C ILE A 169 -2.19 5.33 -24.30
N ASP A 170 -1.48 6.43 -24.04
CA ASP A 170 -0.74 7.18 -25.07
C ASP A 170 0.58 6.49 -25.46
N ILE A 171 1.09 5.64 -24.58
CA ILE A 171 2.36 4.92 -24.76
C ILE A 171 2.09 3.42 -24.70
N SER A 172 2.57 2.69 -25.70
CA SER A 172 2.43 1.23 -25.74
C SER A 172 3.08 0.57 -24.51
N PRO A 173 2.48 -0.48 -23.94
CA PRO A 173 3.06 -1.26 -22.85
C PRO A 173 4.37 -1.97 -23.21
N SER A 174 4.68 -2.07 -24.51
CA SER A 174 5.92 -2.67 -25.03
C SER A 174 7.17 -1.81 -24.83
N PHE A 175 7.02 -0.53 -24.48
CA PHE A 175 8.17 0.33 -24.22
C PHE A 175 8.75 0.04 -22.84
N THR A 176 10.07 0.00 -22.77
CA THR A 176 10.80 -0.10 -21.51
C THR A 176 10.76 1.22 -20.76
N ILE A 177 10.38 1.18 -19.48
CA ILE A 177 10.47 2.35 -18.59
C ILE A 177 11.94 2.73 -18.37
N ASP A 178 12.20 4.03 -18.21
CA ASP A 178 13.49 4.55 -17.78
C ASP A 178 13.92 3.93 -16.43
N PRO A 179 15.16 3.42 -16.29
CA PRO A 179 15.65 2.89 -15.02
C PRO A 179 15.50 3.84 -13.81
N GLU A 180 15.50 5.16 -14.01
CA GLU A 180 15.27 6.13 -12.91
C GLU A 180 13.85 6.10 -12.37
N LEU A 181 12.88 5.69 -13.20
CA LEU A 181 11.48 5.58 -12.82
C LEU A 181 11.12 4.17 -12.34
N LYS A 182 12.07 3.24 -12.29
CA LYS A 182 11.80 1.85 -11.95
C LYS A 182 11.94 1.61 -10.46
N GLU A 183 10.94 0.96 -9.88
CA GLU A 183 11.02 0.52 -8.49
C GLU A 183 11.84 -0.75 -8.40
N THR A 184 12.99 -0.65 -7.75
CA THR A 184 13.85 -1.80 -7.44
C THR A 184 13.71 -2.25 -5.98
N GLN A 185 13.06 -1.42 -5.15
CA GLN A 185 12.98 -1.61 -3.72
C GLN A 185 11.59 -1.17 -3.23
N TYR A 186 11.01 -1.97 -2.34
CA TYR A 186 9.71 -1.69 -1.72
C TYR A 186 9.85 -1.74 -0.21
N LEU A 187 9.24 -0.76 0.46
CA LEU A 187 9.04 -0.73 1.90
C LEU A 187 7.58 -1.13 2.18
N VAL A 188 7.39 -2.13 3.05
CA VAL A 188 6.05 -2.57 3.47
C VAL A 188 5.91 -2.40 4.98
N GLU A 189 4.81 -1.79 5.41
CA GLU A 189 4.51 -1.50 6.82
C GLU A 189 3.17 -2.14 7.20
N LEU A 190 3.13 -2.84 8.35
CA LEU A 190 1.94 -3.51 8.88
C LEU A 190 2.04 -3.78 10.39
N ASP A 191 0.92 -4.02 11.07
CA ASP A 191 0.89 -4.36 12.50
C ASP A 191 1.41 -5.79 12.75
N SER A 192 2.55 -5.89 13.43
CA SER A 192 3.25 -7.15 13.73
C SER A 192 2.46 -8.13 14.60
N ARG A 193 1.48 -7.64 15.39
CA ARG A 193 0.65 -8.49 16.26
C ARG A 193 -0.44 -9.24 15.50
N LEU A 194 -0.81 -8.73 14.32
CA LEU A 194 -1.91 -9.27 13.53
C LEU A 194 -1.37 -10.09 12.37
N LEU A 195 -0.35 -9.59 11.68
CA LEU A 195 0.08 -10.11 10.39
C LEU A 195 1.60 -10.21 10.29
N SER A 196 2.05 -11.12 9.44
CA SER A 196 3.43 -11.23 8.98
C SER A 196 3.45 -11.57 7.49
N ILE A 197 4.51 -11.16 6.80
CA ILE A 197 4.67 -11.40 5.36
C ILE A 197 5.36 -12.74 5.15
N TYR A 198 4.94 -13.50 4.14
CA TYR A 198 5.66 -14.69 3.70
C TYR A 198 5.88 -14.71 2.19
N ASP A 199 6.93 -15.41 1.77
CA ASP A 199 7.25 -15.64 0.37
C ASP A 199 6.33 -16.71 -0.23
N LYS A 200 5.67 -16.41 -1.35
CA LYS A 200 4.84 -17.36 -2.08
C LYS A 200 5.63 -18.59 -2.57
N SER A 201 6.90 -18.42 -2.98
CA SER A 201 7.66 -19.51 -3.61
C SER A 201 8.36 -20.42 -2.60
N SER A 202 8.94 -19.82 -1.56
CA SER A 202 9.72 -20.53 -0.54
C SER A 202 8.93 -20.81 0.74
N LEU A 203 7.74 -20.22 0.88
CA LEU A 203 6.84 -20.31 2.05
C LEU A 203 7.49 -19.86 3.36
N ALA A 204 8.65 -19.21 3.27
CA ALA A 204 9.38 -18.68 4.40
C ALA A 204 8.75 -17.33 4.83
N VAL A 205 8.64 -17.12 6.13
CA VAL A 205 8.23 -15.84 6.70
C VAL A 205 9.37 -14.83 6.51
N ALA A 206 9.06 -13.63 6.04
CA ALA A 206 10.02 -12.56 5.83
C ALA A 206 10.56 -12.07 7.18
N SER A 207 11.83 -11.68 7.22
CA SER A 207 12.43 -11.05 8.40
C SER A 207 12.10 -9.57 8.47
N GLU A 208 11.60 -9.12 9.61
CA GLU A 208 11.35 -7.70 9.91
C GLU A 208 12.67 -6.91 9.92
N SER A 209 12.67 -5.72 9.31
CA SER A 209 13.85 -4.85 9.28
C SER A 209 13.87 -3.88 10.45
N PHE A 210 12.71 -3.34 10.80
CA PHE A 210 12.53 -2.43 11.94
C PHE A 210 11.14 -2.66 12.53
N LEU A 211 11.05 -2.54 13.86
CA LEU A 211 9.80 -2.54 14.60
C LEU A 211 9.70 -1.21 15.32
N ASP A 212 8.65 -0.45 15.05
CA ASP A 212 8.40 0.83 15.71
C ASP A 212 7.77 0.63 17.10
N ASP A 213 7.70 1.71 17.90
CA ASP A 213 7.18 1.68 19.26
C ASP A 213 5.68 1.36 19.36
N ASP A 214 4.93 1.63 18.30
CA ASP A 214 3.52 1.28 18.13
C ASP A 214 3.28 -0.13 17.57
N GLN A 215 4.35 -0.93 17.44
CA GLN A 215 4.36 -2.30 16.92
C GLN A 215 4.07 -2.43 15.41
N ILE A 216 4.21 -1.35 14.65
CA ILE A 216 4.26 -1.41 13.19
C ILE A 216 5.62 -1.99 12.77
N ALA A 217 5.58 -3.13 12.11
CA ALA A 217 6.74 -3.76 11.49
C ALA A 217 6.97 -3.21 10.09
N SER A 218 8.21 -2.82 9.82
CA SER A 218 8.71 -2.38 8.52
C SER A 218 9.55 -3.48 7.88
N TYR A 219 9.23 -3.83 6.64
CA TYR A 219 9.92 -4.82 5.82
C TYR A 219 10.54 -4.15 4.60
N TYR A 220 11.83 -4.41 4.37
CA TYR A 220 12.55 -3.87 3.22
C TYR A 220 12.81 -4.98 2.20
N PHE A 221 12.20 -4.86 1.02
CA PHE A 221 12.40 -5.80 -0.09
C PHE A 221 13.24 -5.14 -1.17
N THR A 222 14.26 -5.86 -1.66
CA THR A 222 15.14 -5.40 -2.72
C THR A 222 15.15 -6.40 -3.85
N GLN A 223 15.10 -5.90 -5.09
CA GLN A 223 15.15 -6.71 -6.28
C GLN A 223 16.46 -7.52 -6.32
N GLY A 224 16.33 -8.84 -6.54
CA GLY A 224 17.44 -9.79 -6.52
C GLY A 224 17.72 -10.41 -5.14
N ALA A 225 17.14 -9.88 -4.06
CA ALA A 225 17.18 -10.49 -2.73
C ALA A 225 15.84 -11.20 -2.43
N GLY A 226 15.67 -12.41 -2.97
CA GLY A 226 14.44 -13.21 -2.85
C GLY A 226 13.56 -13.16 -4.09
N THR A 227 12.36 -13.75 -4.00
CA THR A 227 11.44 -13.91 -5.15
C THR A 227 10.24 -12.95 -5.14
N TYR A 228 10.23 -12.00 -4.20
CA TYR A 228 9.13 -11.05 -3.99
C TYR A 228 8.98 -10.02 -5.12
N ILE A 229 10.10 -9.58 -5.71
CA ILE A 229 10.12 -8.56 -6.74
C ILE A 229 10.56 -9.21 -8.05
N ASN A 230 9.68 -9.20 -9.03
CA ASN A 230 9.97 -9.69 -10.37
C ASN A 230 9.76 -8.58 -11.39
N GLU A 231 10.41 -8.71 -12.54
CA GLU A 231 10.13 -7.84 -13.67
C GLU A 231 8.74 -8.15 -14.22
N LEU A 232 8.00 -7.10 -14.59
CA LEU A 232 6.80 -7.27 -15.39
C LEU A 232 7.20 -7.63 -16.81
N ASP A 233 6.50 -8.59 -17.40
CA ASP A 233 6.68 -8.87 -18.81
C ASP A 233 6.26 -7.64 -19.63
N THR A 234 7.24 -7.10 -20.36
CA THR A 234 7.12 -5.97 -21.29
C THR A 234 6.39 -6.37 -22.57
N GLY A 235 5.97 -7.62 -22.73
CA GLY A 235 4.87 -7.99 -23.60
C GLY A 235 5.31 -8.58 -24.92
N THR A 236 5.08 -9.89 -25.05
CA THR A 236 4.12 -10.53 -25.96
C THR A 236 4.03 -11.98 -25.47
N ASN A 237 2.84 -12.61 -25.51
CA ASN A 237 2.79 -14.08 -25.41
C ASN A 237 3.68 -14.66 -26.53
N ASP A 238 4.12 -15.93 -26.41
CA ASP A 238 4.86 -16.61 -27.49
C ASP A 238 4.14 -16.54 -28.87
N ASP A 239 2.84 -16.21 -28.87
CA ASP A 239 1.96 -16.00 -30.04
C ASP A 239 1.94 -14.55 -30.60
N GLY A 240 2.72 -13.61 -30.07
CA GLY A 240 2.81 -12.23 -30.57
C GLY A 240 1.65 -11.30 -30.18
N ASN A 241 0.71 -11.76 -29.33
CA ASN A 241 -0.32 -10.92 -28.74
C ASN A 241 0.19 -10.24 -27.45
N LEU A 242 -0.31 -9.05 -27.15
CA LEU A 242 -0.01 -8.36 -25.89
C LEU A 242 -0.56 -9.16 -24.69
N HIS A 243 0.25 -9.35 -23.64
CA HIS A 243 -0.18 -9.90 -22.34
C HIS A 243 -1.15 -8.90 -21.66
N GLU A 244 -2.42 -8.88 -22.08
CA GLU A 244 -3.46 -8.00 -21.55
C GLU A 244 -4.28 -8.66 -20.42
N GLY A 245 -4.38 -9.99 -20.38
CA GLY A 245 -5.26 -10.71 -19.46
C GLY A 245 -4.87 -10.64 -17.96
N ASP A 246 -3.58 -10.47 -17.67
CA ASP A 246 -3.04 -10.59 -16.30
C ASP A 246 -2.43 -9.30 -15.75
N GLN A 247 -2.64 -8.16 -16.44
CA GLN A 247 -1.87 -6.93 -16.22
C GLN A 247 -2.79 -5.72 -16.10
N ASN A 248 -2.68 -4.97 -15.00
CA ASN A 248 -3.60 -3.86 -14.68
C ASN A 248 -3.07 -2.47 -15.09
N ILE A 249 -1.82 -2.41 -15.56
CA ILE A 249 -1.17 -1.18 -16.05
C ILE A 249 -1.29 -1.14 -17.58
N SER A 250 -1.86 -0.04 -18.09
CA SER A 250 -2.19 0.13 -19.51
C SER A 250 -0.98 0.52 -20.37
N GLY A 251 0.00 1.21 -19.80
CA GLY A 251 1.20 1.67 -20.49
C GLY A 251 2.47 0.88 -20.12
N PRO A 252 3.66 1.47 -20.31
CA PRO A 252 4.95 0.87 -20.00
C PRO A 252 4.99 0.27 -18.59
N ARG A 253 5.62 -0.90 -18.46
CA ARG A 253 5.62 -1.71 -17.23
C ARG A 253 7.00 -1.75 -16.58
N GLY A 254 7.00 -1.72 -15.24
CA GLY A 254 8.19 -1.76 -14.39
C GLY A 254 8.31 -3.10 -13.68
N THR A 255 8.23 -3.08 -12.37
CA THR A 255 8.32 -4.29 -11.52
C THR A 255 6.97 -4.69 -10.94
N ARG A 256 6.81 -5.98 -10.67
CA ARG A 256 5.71 -6.53 -9.86
C ARG A 256 6.25 -6.92 -8.49
N PHE A 257 5.49 -6.61 -7.46
CA PHE A 257 5.74 -7.03 -6.10
C PHE A 257 4.62 -7.94 -5.63
N GLU A 258 4.99 -9.14 -5.19
CA GLU A 258 4.05 -10.18 -4.76
C GLU A 258 4.43 -10.69 -3.37
N PHE A 259 3.43 -10.85 -2.53
CA PHE A 259 3.62 -11.42 -1.20
C PHE A 259 2.35 -12.07 -0.67
N GLY A 260 2.55 -13.05 0.20
CA GLY A 260 1.48 -13.68 0.96
C GLY A 260 1.41 -13.13 2.38
N LEU A 261 0.26 -13.32 3.03
CA LEU A 261 0.03 -12.91 4.41
C LEU A 261 -0.24 -14.08 5.33
N ARG A 262 0.38 -14.03 6.49
CA ARG A 262 0.22 -15.01 7.56
C ARG A 262 -0.27 -14.32 8.82
N ALA A 263 -1.21 -14.95 9.52
CA ALA A 263 -1.63 -14.49 10.84
C ALA A 263 -0.47 -14.65 11.83
N ALA A 264 -0.25 -13.62 12.65
CA ALA A 264 0.68 -13.68 13.76
C ALA A 264 0.18 -14.65 14.85
N LEU A 265 1.10 -15.19 15.65
CA LEU A 265 0.77 -16.16 16.69
C LEU A 265 -0.19 -15.59 17.75
N ASP A 266 -0.06 -14.31 18.06
CA ASP A 266 -0.92 -13.63 19.05
C ASP A 266 -2.37 -13.56 18.55
N ALA A 267 -2.57 -13.18 17.29
CA ALA A 267 -3.88 -13.18 16.66
C ALA A 267 -4.46 -14.60 16.47
N ALA A 268 -3.60 -15.62 16.30
CA ALA A 268 -4.00 -17.01 16.13
C ALA A 268 -4.30 -17.73 17.46
N SER A 269 -3.68 -17.33 18.57
CA SER A 269 -3.82 -18.00 19.87
C SER A 269 -4.75 -17.29 20.85
N SER A 270 -4.83 -15.95 20.82
CA SER A 270 -5.55 -15.16 21.83
C SER A 270 -6.81 -14.47 21.29
N ASP A 271 -7.90 -14.55 22.05
CA ASP A 271 -9.14 -13.80 21.78
C ASP A 271 -9.07 -12.35 22.29
N PHE A 272 -8.05 -12.01 23.09
CA PHE A 272 -7.99 -10.74 23.81
C PHE A 272 -8.08 -9.52 22.88
N LEU A 273 -7.33 -9.53 21.77
CA LEU A 273 -7.33 -8.44 20.80
C LEU A 273 -8.70 -8.29 20.13
N PHE A 274 -9.30 -9.40 19.70
CA PHE A 274 -10.61 -9.39 19.04
C PHE A 274 -11.74 -8.95 19.99
N ASN A 275 -11.64 -9.28 21.28
CA ASN A 275 -12.62 -8.84 22.27
C ASN A 275 -12.45 -7.36 22.67
N THR A 276 -11.22 -6.83 22.61
CA THR A 276 -10.92 -5.47 23.08
C THR A 276 -11.12 -4.41 21.99
N ILE A 277 -10.66 -4.71 20.76
CA ILE A 277 -10.65 -3.75 19.64
C ILE A 277 -11.42 -4.25 18.41
N GLY A 278 -11.83 -5.52 18.40
CA GLY A 278 -12.57 -6.10 17.29
C GLY A 278 -14.05 -5.73 17.31
N THR A 279 -14.68 -5.89 16.16
CA THR A 279 -16.14 -5.77 16.00
C THR A 279 -16.70 -7.11 15.52
N THR A 280 -17.96 -7.40 15.84
CA THR A 280 -18.57 -8.69 15.47
C THR A 280 -19.49 -8.52 14.27
N LEU A 281 -19.45 -9.50 13.38
CA LEU A 281 -20.42 -9.64 12.30
C LEU A 281 -21.78 -10.07 12.87
N PRO A 282 -22.89 -9.67 12.23
CA PRO A 282 -24.22 -10.08 12.67
C PRO A 282 -24.33 -11.60 12.67
N THR A 283 -24.79 -12.16 13.78
CA THR A 283 -24.83 -13.60 14.00
C THR A 283 -25.80 -14.28 13.06
N THR A 284 -25.31 -15.28 12.34
CA THR A 284 -26.13 -16.20 11.57
C THR A 284 -25.72 -17.61 11.99
N ASN A 285 -26.67 -18.47 12.35
CA ASN A 285 -26.43 -19.86 12.74
C ASN A 285 -25.57 -20.07 14.01
N SER A 286 -25.78 -19.27 15.07
CA SER A 286 -25.13 -19.40 16.38
C SER A 286 -23.60 -19.24 16.40
N GLN A 287 -22.99 -18.81 15.29
CA GLN A 287 -21.58 -18.45 15.26
C GLN A 287 -21.40 -16.94 15.30
N VAL A 288 -20.46 -16.50 16.14
CA VAL A 288 -20.06 -15.11 16.28
C VAL A 288 -18.66 -14.99 15.68
N ILE A 289 -18.54 -14.22 14.60
CA ILE A 289 -17.25 -13.93 13.98
C ILE A 289 -16.86 -12.51 14.35
N ALA A 290 -15.73 -12.36 15.04
CA ALA A 290 -15.09 -11.09 15.30
C ALA A 290 -14.10 -10.76 14.18
N PHE A 291 -13.97 -9.48 13.86
CA PHE A 291 -13.03 -9.00 12.87
C PHE A 291 -12.32 -7.73 13.32
N ILE A 292 -11.10 -7.56 12.81
CA ILE A 292 -10.26 -6.37 12.96
C ILE A 292 -9.86 -5.94 11.56
N ASP A 293 -10.13 -4.68 11.22
CA ASP A 293 -9.68 -4.08 9.97
C ASP A 293 -8.34 -3.38 10.21
N THR A 294 -7.35 -3.70 9.38
CA THR A 294 -6.01 -3.11 9.40
C THR A 294 -5.57 -2.81 7.97
N ASN A 295 -4.58 -1.94 7.79
CA ASN A 295 -4.05 -1.60 6.47
C ASN A 295 -2.61 -2.06 6.35
N ILE A 296 -2.24 -2.54 5.17
CA ILE A 296 -0.86 -2.72 4.78
C ILE A 296 -0.47 -1.58 3.85
N ARG A 297 0.57 -0.86 4.22
CA ARG A 297 1.13 0.21 3.40
C ARG A 297 2.29 -0.33 2.60
N ILE A 298 2.28 -0.07 1.29
CA ILE A 298 3.38 -0.42 0.38
C ILE A 298 3.88 0.87 -0.24
N THR A 299 5.18 1.13 -0.12
CA THR A 299 5.84 2.32 -0.64
C THR A 299 6.98 1.92 -1.58
N GLY A 300 6.97 2.46 -2.79
CA GLY A 300 8.12 2.40 -3.71
C GLY A 300 9.23 3.32 -3.20
N VAL A 301 10.45 2.79 -3.05
CA VAL A 301 11.55 3.58 -2.46
C VAL A 301 12.10 4.61 -3.45
N THR A 302 12.05 4.33 -4.76
CA THR A 302 12.60 5.22 -5.79
C THR A 302 11.68 6.43 -6.01
N THR A 303 10.40 6.19 -6.27
CA THR A 303 9.42 7.25 -6.60
C THR A 303 8.70 7.79 -5.37
N GLY A 304 8.71 7.07 -4.25
CA GLY A 304 7.97 7.44 -3.04
C GLY A 304 6.46 7.26 -3.15
N TYR A 305 5.96 6.70 -4.27
CA TYR A 305 4.54 6.41 -4.41
C TYR A 305 4.12 5.34 -3.41
N GLN A 306 2.98 5.55 -2.75
CA GLN A 306 2.46 4.64 -1.73
C GLN A 306 1.02 4.23 -2.03
N ILE A 307 0.69 2.99 -1.67
CA ILE A 307 -0.66 2.43 -1.72
C ILE A 307 -0.98 1.75 -0.39
N ASP A 308 -2.17 2.01 0.12
CA ASP A 308 -2.71 1.35 1.31
C ASP A 308 -3.71 0.28 0.88
N ILE A 309 -3.47 -0.96 1.30
CA ILE A 309 -4.34 -2.11 1.02
C ILE A 309 -5.06 -2.50 2.32
N PRO A 310 -6.40 -2.37 2.37
CA PRO A 310 -7.15 -2.77 3.56
C PRO A 310 -7.26 -4.28 3.66
N ILE A 311 -7.16 -4.78 4.89
CA ILE A 311 -7.17 -6.19 5.24
C ILE A 311 -8.03 -6.40 6.49
N ARG A 312 -8.91 -7.37 6.40
CA ARG A 312 -9.78 -7.81 7.48
C ARG A 312 -9.26 -9.11 8.05
N VAL A 313 -8.84 -9.10 9.30
CA VAL A 313 -8.46 -10.31 10.04
C VAL A 313 -9.68 -10.81 10.79
N ILE A 314 -10.08 -12.06 10.58
CA ILE A 314 -11.27 -12.63 11.22
C ILE A 314 -10.94 -13.75 12.18
N ARG A 315 -11.74 -13.83 13.24
CA ARG A 315 -11.66 -14.87 14.25
C ARG A 315 -13.05 -15.31 14.71
N GLU A 316 -13.23 -16.60 14.97
CA GLU A 316 -14.42 -17.13 15.65
C GLU A 316 -14.33 -16.80 17.14
N GLN A 317 -15.40 -16.28 17.70
CA GLN A 317 -15.53 -16.03 19.12
C GLN A 317 -16.27 -17.21 19.75
N ASN A 318 -15.55 -18.01 20.53
CA ASN A 318 -16.16 -19.03 21.36
C ASN A 318 -16.85 -18.33 22.55
N THR A 319 -18.16 -18.48 22.65
CA THR A 319 -18.94 -18.08 23.84
C THR A 319 -18.67 -18.98 25.02
#